data_AF-A0A7C3D356-F1
#
_entry.id   AF-A0A7C3D356-F1
#
_cell.length_a   1.000
_cell.length_b   1.000
_cell.length_c   1.000
_cell.angle_alpha   90.00
_cell.angle_beta   90.00
_cell.angle_gamma   90.00
#
_symmetry.space_group_name_H-M   'P 1'
#
loop_
_entity.id
_entity.type
_entity.pdbx_description
1 polymer ?
#
loop_
_entity_poly.entity_id
_entity_poly.type
_entity_poly.pdbx_seq_one_letter_code
_entity_poly.pdbx_strand_id
1 'polypeptide(L)'
;MASFRNNGQGREGRPQWPKIHGRRVYFAETSEQNVVMSVNPELGRPEHDEYRWLEAPDAKRLLGPRPRAILAWAVGVSGRG
;
A
#
# COMPACT_ATOMS: atom_id res chain seq x y z
N MET A 1 7.94 1.72 -18.47
CA MET A 1 6.69 0.96 -18.24
C MET A 1 7.00 -0.09 -17.16
N ALA A 2 6.86 0.25 -15.88
CA ALA A 2 7.05 -0.73 -14.80
C ALA A 2 5.78 -1.57 -14.70
N SER A 3 5.84 -2.79 -15.23
CA SER A 3 4.77 -3.78 -15.11
C SER A 3 4.85 -4.40 -13.72
N PHE A 4 3.96 -3.99 -12.82
CA PHE A 4 3.69 -4.75 -11.61
C PHE A 4 3.05 -6.07 -12.03
N ARG A 5 3.83 -7.15 -12.09
CA ARG A 5 3.27 -8.50 -12.22
C ARG A 5 2.64 -8.88 -10.89
N ASN A 6 1.33 -8.68 -10.81
CA ASN A 6 0.51 -9.29 -9.77
C ASN A 6 0.51 -10.81 -10.02
N ASN A 7 1.17 -11.59 -9.16
CA ASN A 7 1.23 -13.06 -9.27
C ASN A 7 -0.12 -13.75 -8.95
N GLY A 8 -1.25 -13.08 -9.19
CA GLY A 8 -2.59 -13.62 -9.00
C GLY A 8 -3.02 -13.80 -7.54
N GLN A 9 -2.26 -13.30 -6.56
CA GLN A 9 -2.55 -13.45 -5.12
C GLN A 9 -3.10 -12.18 -4.47
N GLY A 10 -3.44 -11.15 -5.26
CA GLY A 10 -4.09 -9.94 -4.74
C GLY A 10 -5.47 -10.25 -4.18
N ARG A 11 -5.62 -10.16 -2.85
CA ARG A 11 -6.94 -10.24 -2.20
C ARG A 11 -7.62 -8.87 -2.29
N GLU A 12 -8.60 -8.74 -3.19
CA GLU A 12 -9.50 -7.58 -3.18
C GLU A 12 -10.43 -7.69 -1.97
N GLY A 13 -10.31 -6.76 -1.02
CA GLY A 13 -11.22 -6.63 0.09
C GLY A 13 -11.75 -5.20 0.16
N ARG A 14 -13.04 -5.04 0.44
CA ARG A 14 -13.56 -3.74 0.83
C ARG A 14 -13.27 -3.55 2.31
N PRO A 15 -12.51 -2.53 2.71
CA PRO A 15 -12.41 -2.19 4.11
C PRO A 15 -13.80 -1.85 4.65
N GLN A 16 -14.22 -2.48 5.75
CA GLN A 16 -15.47 -2.17 6.45
C GLN A 16 -15.37 -0.83 7.21
N TRP A 17 -15.01 0.25 6.50
CA TRP A 17 -14.93 1.60 7.07
C TRP A 17 -16.13 2.44 6.62
N PRO A 18 -16.62 3.37 7.47
CA PRO A 18 -17.71 4.25 7.08
C PRO A 18 -17.23 5.17 5.95
N LYS A 19 -17.82 5.02 4.76
CA LYS A 19 -17.72 5.86 3.54
C LYS A 19 -16.48 6.78 3.50
N ILE A 20 -15.34 6.24 3.08
CA ILE A 20 -14.16 7.07 2.83
C ILE A 20 -13.96 7.28 1.31
N HIS A 21 -14.54 8.35 0.77
CA HIS A 21 -14.17 8.99 -0.51
C HIS A 21 -13.75 8.04 -1.64
N GLY A 22 -14.68 7.27 -2.22
CA GLY A 22 -14.64 6.68 -3.59
C GLY A 22 -13.39 5.91 -4.08
N ARG A 23 -12.35 5.74 -3.28
CA ARG A 23 -11.06 5.20 -3.69
C ARG A 23 -10.97 3.73 -3.30
N ARG A 24 -10.56 2.89 -4.25
CA ARG A 24 -10.25 1.48 -4.00
C ARG A 24 -8.84 1.37 -3.43
N VAL A 25 -8.68 0.48 -2.46
CA VAL A 25 -7.40 0.17 -1.83
C VAL A 25 -7.15 -1.32 -2.04
N TYR A 26 -5.94 -1.66 -2.47
CA TYR A 26 -5.53 -3.03 -2.76
C TYR A 26 -4.35 -3.42 -1.86
N PHE A 27 -4.31 -4.68 -1.46
CA PHE A 27 -3.19 -5.28 -0.75
C PHE A 27 -2.47 -6.24 -1.70
N ALA A 28 -1.14 -6.21 -1.70
CA ALA A 28 -0.29 -7.04 -2.53
C ALA A 28 0.95 -7.47 -1.76
N GLU A 29 1.49 -8.62 -2.13
CA GLU A 29 2.75 -9.14 -1.60
C GLU A 29 3.77 -9.23 -2.73
N THR A 30 5.04 -8.96 -2.43
CA THR A 30 6.14 -9.04 -3.38
C THR A 30 7.38 -9.62 -2.70
N SER A 31 8.19 -10.35 -3.47
CA SER A 31 9.54 -10.76 -3.07
C SER A 31 10.61 -9.73 -3.45
N GLU A 32 10.25 -8.69 -4.21
CA GLU A 32 11.17 -7.62 -4.61
C GLU A 32 11.34 -6.59 -3.49
N GLN A 33 12.58 -6.35 -3.08
CA GLN A 33 12.90 -5.36 -2.05
C GLN A 33 13.19 -3.97 -2.62
N ASN A 34 13.54 -3.87 -3.91
CA ASN A 34 13.86 -2.57 -4.50
C ASN A 34 12.61 -1.97 -5.15
N VAL A 35 12.06 -0.91 -4.56
CA VAL A 35 10.94 -0.18 -5.14
C VAL A 35 11.49 0.99 -5.96
N VAL A 36 11.07 1.09 -7.22
CA VAL A 36 11.42 2.22 -8.09
C VAL A 36 10.23 3.17 -8.19
N MET A 37 10.36 4.36 -7.60
CA MET A 37 9.38 5.44 -7.73
C MET A 37 9.49 6.06 -9.13
N SER A 38 8.69 5.56 -10.06
CA SER A 38 8.72 6.01 -11.46
C SER A 38 8.27 7.47 -11.58
N VAL A 39 8.92 8.21 -12.48
CA VAL A 39 8.54 9.59 -12.83
C VAL A 39 7.23 9.57 -13.59
N ASN A 40 6.25 10.36 -13.15
CA ASN A 40 5.05 10.59 -13.94
C ASN A 40 5.40 11.60 -15.05
N PRO A 41 5.18 11.27 -16.34
CA PRO A 41 5.54 12.13 -17.45
C PRO A 41 4.78 13.48 -17.48
N GLU A 42 3.59 13.56 -16.90
CA GLU A 42 2.81 14.81 -16.80
C GLU A 42 3.34 15.73 -15.70
N LEU A 43 3.83 15.15 -14.60
CA LEU A 43 4.35 15.90 -13.45
C LEU A 43 5.85 16.21 -13.57
N GLY A 44 6.57 15.48 -14.43
CA GLY A 44 8.03 15.57 -14.57
C GLY A 44 8.82 15.09 -13.34
N ARG A 45 8.14 14.52 -12.34
CA ARG A 45 8.72 13.98 -11.11
C ARG A 45 7.95 12.74 -10.62
N PRO A 46 8.50 11.95 -9.68
CA PRO A 46 7.73 10.89 -9.02
C PRO A 46 6.50 11.44 -8.31
N GLU A 47 5.42 10.67 -8.30
CA GLU A 47 4.19 11.01 -7.54
C GLU A 47 4.37 10.87 -6.02
N HIS A 48 5.32 10.03 -5.61
CA HIS A 48 5.65 9.76 -4.22
C HIS A 48 7.08 10.20 -3.93
N ASP A 49 7.27 10.84 -2.78
CA ASP A 49 8.56 11.40 -2.39
C ASP A 49 9.48 10.36 -1.73
N GLU A 50 8.93 9.36 -1.03
CA GLU A 50 9.70 8.31 -0.34
C GLU A 50 8.95 6.97 -0.25
N TYR A 51 9.71 5.88 -0.10
CA TYR A 51 9.20 4.59 0.36
C TYR A 51 10.13 3.98 1.43
N ARG A 52 9.56 3.17 2.32
CA ARG A 52 10.29 2.43 3.35
C ARG A 52 9.66 1.05 3.57
N TRP A 53 10.49 0.03 3.74
CA TRP A 53 10.05 -1.26 4.28
C TRP A 53 10.07 -1.18 5.80
N LEU A 54 8.95 -1.48 6.44
CA LEU A 54 8.79 -1.36 7.88
C LEU A 54 7.95 -2.53 8.41
N GLU A 55 8.22 -2.90 9.65
CA GLU A 55 7.30 -3.73 10.42
C GLU A 55 6.02 -2.94 10.76
N ALA A 56 4.90 -3.65 10.89
CA ALA A 56 3.59 -3.01 11.11
C ALA A 56 3.54 -2.06 12.34
N PRO A 57 4.16 -2.38 13.50
CA PRO A 57 4.21 -1.47 14.64
C PRO A 57 4.91 -0.14 14.33
N ASP A 58 5.99 -0.18 13.54
CA ASP A 58 6.77 1.01 13.18
C ASP A 58 6.04 1.85 12.12
N ALA A 59 5.45 1.21 11.13
CA ALA A 59 4.58 1.88 10.17
C ALA A 59 3.42 2.60 10.88
N LYS A 60 2.80 1.97 11.88
CA LYS A 60 1.70 2.58 12.66
C LYS A 60 2.11 3.86 13.39
N ARG A 61 3.38 3.99 13.81
CA ARG A 61 3.91 5.19 14.48
C ARG A 61 4.07 6.37 13.52
N LEU A 62 4.39 6.11 12.26
CA LEU A 62 4.62 7.15 11.23
C LEU A 62 3.34 7.59 10.53
N LEU A 63 2.36 6.69 10.39
CA LEU A 63 1.15 6.94 9.60
C LEU A 63 0.12 7.77 10.35
N GLY A 64 -0.58 8.67 9.63
CA GLY A 64 -1.75 9.38 10.13
C GLY A 64 -2.99 8.48 10.35
N PRO A 65 -4.08 9.01 10.95
CA PRO A 65 -5.26 8.23 11.34
C PRO A 65 -5.85 7.35 10.23
N ARG A 66 -5.96 7.89 9.00
CA ARG A 66 -6.58 7.19 7.88
C ARG A 66 -5.73 6.03 7.33
N PRO A 67 -4.44 6.20 7.01
CA PRO A 67 -3.61 5.06 6.60
C PRO A 67 -3.43 3.99 7.70
N ARG A 68 -3.50 4.35 8.99
CA ARG A 68 -3.48 3.36 10.10
C ARG A 68 -4.64 2.36 10.02
N ALA A 69 -5.82 2.81 9.62
CA ALA A 69 -6.99 1.97 9.39
C ALA A 69 -6.80 0.98 8.22
N ILE A 70 -6.11 1.42 7.15
CA ILE A 70 -5.74 0.55 6.02
C ILE A 70 -4.68 -0.47 6.45
N LEU A 71 -3.66 -0.05 7.20
CA LEU A 71 -2.63 -0.94 7.72
C LEU A 71 -3.23 -2.03 8.62
N ALA A 72 -4.14 -1.67 9.54
CA ALA A 72 -4.81 -2.64 10.40
C ALA A 72 -5.60 -3.69 9.60
N TRP A 73 -6.29 -3.27 8.54
CA TRP A 73 -6.96 -4.19 7.62
C TRP A 73 -5.97 -5.10 6.89
N ALA A 74 -4.87 -4.54 6.35
CA ALA A 74 -3.83 -5.28 5.63
C ALA A 74 -3.18 -6.36 6.52
N VAL A 75 -2.84 -6.02 7.77
CA VAL A 75 -2.32 -6.96 8.76
C VAL A 75 -3.31 -8.10 9.00
N GLY A 76 -4.59 -7.78 9.21
CA GLY A 76 -5.65 -8.77 9.41
C GLY A 76 -5.84 -9.74 8.25
N VAL A 77 -5.75 -9.27 7.00
CA VAL A 77 -5.89 -10.14 5.81
C VAL A 77 -4.63 -10.92 5.46
N SER A 78 -3.45 -10.44 5.88
CA SER A 78 -2.16 -11.10 5.66
C SER A 78 -1.95 -12.34 6.54
N GLY A 79 -2.72 -12.47 7.64
CA GLY A 79 -2.54 -13.54 8.62
C GLY A 79 -1.24 -13.44 9.43
N ARG A 80 -0.46 -12.35 9.28
CA ARG A 80 0.73 -12.05 10.07
C ARG A 80 0.32 -11.19 11.26
N GLY A 81 0.05 -11.85 12.39
CA GLY A 81 -0.22 -11.23 13.70
C GLY A 81 1.04 -11.13 14.53
#